data_AF-A0A7U2F5W6-F1
#
_entry.id   AF-A0A7U2F5W6-F1
#
_cell.length_a   1.000
_cell.length_b   1.000
_cell.length_c   1.000
_cell.angle_alpha   90.00
_cell.angle_beta   90.00
_cell.angle_gamma   90.00
#
_symmetry.space_group_name_H-M   'P 1'
#
loop_
_entity.id
_entity.type
_entity.pdbx_description
1 polymer ?
#
loop_
_entity_poly.entity_id
_entity_poly.type
_entity_poly.pdbx_seq_one_letter_code
_entity_poly.pdbx_strand_id
1 'polypeptide(L)'
;MSEAVETQPPAADTVSAVKGMKKNGKQWHDNKTAFRPRANQTSWDKRTAERKALAATKAKEKELKEEKETERQRRIDAIKTKRAAKEERERFQKMEEKMHKRRVERLKRREKRNKMLKS
;
A
#
# COMPACT_ATOMS: atom_id res chain seq x y z
N MET A 1 -0.78 -54.09 -38.25
CA MET A 1 -0.67 -52.77 -38.91
C MET A 1 -0.51 -51.74 -37.81
N SER A 2 0.71 -51.34 -37.51
CA SER A 2 0.99 -50.34 -36.48
C SER A 2 2.13 -49.48 -37.02
N GLU A 3 1.72 -48.31 -37.51
CA GLU A 3 2.53 -47.32 -38.21
C GLU A 3 3.66 -46.82 -37.32
N ALA A 4 4.88 -46.88 -37.86
CA ALA A 4 6.03 -46.20 -37.31
C ALA A 4 5.85 -44.69 -37.57
N VAL A 5 5.71 -43.91 -36.50
CA VAL A 5 5.74 -42.44 -36.58
C VAL A 5 7.19 -42.02 -36.77
N GLU A 6 7.54 -41.73 -38.02
CA GLU A 6 8.81 -41.15 -38.42
C GLU A 6 8.83 -39.67 -38.03
N THR A 7 9.59 -39.32 -36.98
CA THR A 7 9.79 -37.93 -36.56
C THR A 7 10.86 -37.27 -37.42
N GLN A 8 10.43 -36.42 -38.34
CA GLN A 8 11.31 -35.59 -39.17
C GLN A 8 11.86 -34.41 -38.33
N PRO A 9 13.19 -34.17 -38.29
CA PRO A 9 13.76 -33.04 -37.55
C PRO A 9 13.48 -31.70 -38.26
N PRO A 10 13.31 -30.59 -37.51
CA PRO A 10 13.05 -29.28 -38.11
C PRO A 10 14.25 -28.81 -38.93
N ALA A 11 13.95 -28.21 -40.09
CA ALA A 11 14.94 -27.65 -41.00
C ALA A 11 15.84 -26.63 -40.27
N ALA A 12 17.15 -26.81 -40.42
CA ALA A 12 18.15 -25.91 -39.86
C ALA A 12 18.06 -24.54 -40.55
N ASP A 13 17.79 -23.49 -39.77
CA ASP A 13 17.92 -22.11 -40.21
C ASP A 13 19.35 -21.85 -40.68
N THR A 14 19.50 -21.45 -41.93
CA THR A 14 20.79 -21.03 -42.48
C THR A 14 21.26 -19.78 -41.74
N VAL A 15 22.22 -19.96 -40.83
CA VAL A 15 22.87 -18.87 -40.09
C VAL A 15 23.69 -18.04 -41.08
N SER A 16 23.09 -16.96 -41.59
CA SER A 16 23.81 -15.97 -42.37
C SER A 16 24.90 -15.34 -41.50
N ALA A 17 26.15 -15.47 -41.93
CA ALA A 17 27.29 -14.95 -41.19
C ALA A 17 27.23 -13.42 -41.11
N VAL A 18 26.84 -12.89 -39.95
CA VAL A 18 26.78 -11.44 -39.70
C VAL A 18 28.21 -10.89 -39.61
N LYS A 19 28.66 -10.24 -40.68
CA LYS A 19 29.95 -9.54 -40.76
C LYS A 19 29.90 -8.31 -39.84
N GLY A 20 30.56 -8.36 -38.68
CA GLY A 20 30.70 -7.20 -37.77
C GLY A 20 30.72 -7.47 -36.26
N MET A 21 30.69 -8.72 -35.81
CA MET A 21 30.67 -9.04 -34.38
C MET A 21 32.04 -8.80 -33.72
N LYS A 22 32.13 -7.90 -32.72
CA LYS A 22 33.35 -7.75 -31.90
C LYS A 22 33.52 -8.98 -31.02
N LYS A 23 34.68 -9.63 -31.09
CA LYS A 23 35.00 -10.88 -30.37
C LYS A 23 34.95 -10.78 -28.84
N ASN A 24 34.93 -9.59 -28.27
CA ASN A 24 34.87 -9.38 -26.82
C ASN A 24 33.43 -9.07 -26.34
N GLY A 25 32.51 -10.00 -26.59
CA GLY A 25 31.38 -10.42 -25.74
C GLY A 25 30.32 -9.45 -25.19
N LYS A 26 30.48 -8.13 -25.20
CA LYS A 26 29.48 -7.19 -24.63
C LYS A 26 29.05 -6.17 -25.66
N GLN A 27 28.15 -6.61 -26.54
CA GLN A 27 27.31 -5.70 -27.28
C GLN A 27 26.13 -5.31 -26.36
N TRP A 28 26.19 -4.13 -25.77
CA TRP A 28 25.15 -3.59 -24.87
C TRP A 28 24.03 -2.88 -25.63
N HIS A 29 24.22 -2.70 -26.94
CA HIS A 29 23.25 -2.12 -27.85
C HIS A 29 22.64 -3.18 -28.74
N ASP A 30 21.31 -3.20 -28.81
CA ASP A 30 20.64 -4.04 -29.79
C ASP A 30 21.05 -3.69 -31.22
N ASN A 31 21.15 -4.72 -32.05
CA ASN A 31 21.44 -4.55 -33.48
C ASN A 31 20.31 -3.75 -34.13
N LYS A 32 20.63 -2.56 -34.63
CA LYS A 32 19.66 -1.66 -35.26
C LYS A 32 19.14 -2.31 -36.54
N THR A 33 17.84 -2.58 -36.58
CA THR A 33 17.15 -3.01 -37.80
C THR A 33 16.87 -1.80 -38.70
N ALA A 34 16.74 -2.02 -40.01
CA ALA A 34 16.38 -0.98 -40.95
C ALA A 34 15.02 -0.35 -40.59
N PHE A 35 14.93 0.97 -40.66
CA PHE A 35 13.68 1.70 -40.38
C PHE A 35 12.58 1.28 -41.36
N ARG A 36 11.46 0.81 -40.82
CA ARG A 36 10.27 0.39 -41.56
C ARG A 36 9.07 1.24 -41.12
N PRO A 37 8.62 2.22 -41.91
CA PRO A 37 7.58 3.18 -41.51
C PRO A 37 6.26 2.53 -41.04
N ARG A 38 5.95 1.32 -41.52
CA ARG A 38 4.69 0.63 -41.23
C ARG A 38 4.80 -0.52 -40.22
N ALA A 39 6.01 -0.86 -39.75
CA ALA A 39 6.24 -2.05 -38.92
C ALA A 39 5.58 -1.98 -37.53
N ASN A 40 5.30 -0.77 -37.02
CA ASN A 40 4.75 -0.55 -35.68
C ASN A 40 3.29 -0.09 -35.68
N GLN A 41 2.56 -0.30 -36.78
CA GLN A 41 1.14 0.06 -36.83
C GLN A 41 0.30 -1.06 -36.23
N THR A 42 -0.33 -0.79 -35.10
CA THR A 42 -1.32 -1.69 -34.49
C THR A 42 -2.72 -1.35 -34.99
N SER A 43 -3.54 -2.37 -35.24
CA SER A 43 -4.94 -2.15 -35.58
C SER A 43 -5.68 -1.51 -34.40
N TRP A 44 -6.77 -0.79 -34.71
CA TRP A 44 -7.62 -0.19 -33.69
C TRP A 44 -8.12 -1.22 -32.68
N ASP A 45 -8.51 -2.41 -33.15
CA ASP A 45 -9.01 -3.49 -32.31
C ASP A 45 -7.96 -3.99 -31.31
N LYS A 46 -6.69 -4.09 -31.71
CA LYS A 46 -5.59 -4.43 -30.80
C LYS A 46 -5.39 -3.36 -29.73
N ARG A 47 -5.39 -2.08 -30.10
CA ARG A 47 -5.27 -0.96 -29.14
C ARG A 47 -6.44 -0.87 -28.18
N THR A 48 -7.66 -1.16 -28.63
CA THR A 48 -8.83 -1.15 -27.75
C THR A 48 -8.83 -2.33 -26.79
N ALA A 49 -8.40 -3.51 -27.23
CA ALA A 49 -8.20 -4.68 -26.36
C ALA A 49 -7.14 -4.41 -25.28
N GLU A 50 -5.98 -3.84 -25.66
CA GLU A 50 -4.92 -3.44 -24.74
C GLU A 50 -5.41 -2.41 -23.72
N ARG A 51 -6.18 -1.39 -24.16
CA ARG A 51 -6.74 -0.39 -23.26
C ARG A 51 -7.73 -0.99 -22.26
N LYS A 52 -8.56 -1.94 -22.69
CA LYS A 52 -9.48 -2.66 -21.79
C LYS A 52 -8.72 -3.49 -20.77
N ALA A 53 -7.67 -4.20 -21.18
CA ALA A 53 -6.82 -4.97 -20.28
C ALA A 53 -6.14 -4.05 -19.23
N LEU A 54 -5.59 -2.91 -19.66
CA LEU A 54 -4.99 -1.92 -18.77
C LEU A 54 -6.00 -1.27 -17.82
N ALA A 55 -7.23 -1.05 -18.26
CA ALA A 55 -8.29 -0.53 -17.39
C ALA A 55 -8.64 -1.55 -16.30
N ALA A 56 -8.74 -2.83 -16.65
CA ALA A 56 -9.02 -3.90 -15.70
C ALA A 56 -7.89 -4.07 -14.66
N THR A 57 -6.61 -3.98 -15.06
CA THR A 57 -5.49 -4.06 -14.12
C THR A 57 -5.45 -2.86 -13.19
N LYS A 58 -5.67 -1.65 -13.70
CA LYS A 58 -5.73 -0.42 -12.88
C LYS A 58 -6.89 -0.41 -11.91
N ALA A 59 -8.05 -0.94 -12.29
CA ALA A 59 -9.20 -1.07 -11.38
C ALA A 59 -8.83 -1.97 -10.18
N LYS A 60 -8.25 -3.14 -10.44
CA LYS A 60 -7.78 -4.05 -9.38
C LYS A 60 -6.69 -3.42 -8.51
N GLU A 61 -5.75 -2.69 -9.09
CA GLU A 61 -4.71 -1.99 -8.33
C GLU A 61 -5.32 -0.91 -7.42
N LYS A 62 -6.33 -0.19 -7.90
CA LYS A 62 -7.04 0.83 -7.14
C LYS A 62 -7.81 0.22 -5.97
N GLU A 63 -8.55 -0.87 -6.21
CA GLU A 63 -9.27 -1.63 -5.16
C GLU A 63 -8.32 -2.05 -4.03
N LEU A 64 -7.16 -2.64 -4.38
CA LEU A 64 -6.16 -3.06 -3.39
C LEU A 64 -5.55 -1.89 -2.59
N LYS A 65 -5.42 -0.71 -3.19
CA LYS A 65 -4.94 0.49 -2.50
C LYS A 65 -6.00 1.04 -1.54
N GLU A 66 -7.25 1.12 -2.00
CA GLU A 66 -8.37 1.58 -1.19
C GLU A 66 -8.59 0.68 0.03
N GLU A 67 -8.52 -0.65 -0.14
CA GLU A 67 -8.60 -1.59 0.98
C GLU A 67 -7.51 -1.32 2.03
N LYS A 68 -6.25 -1.20 1.62
CA LYS A 68 -5.13 -0.89 2.52
C LYS A 68 -5.29 0.44 3.23
N GLU A 69 -5.75 1.47 2.52
CA GLU A 69 -5.99 2.79 3.09
C GLU A 69 -7.14 2.77 4.10
N THR A 70 -8.21 2.01 3.83
CA THR A 70 -9.34 1.88 4.77
C THR A 70 -8.92 1.16 6.05
N GLU A 71 -8.10 0.11 5.97
CA GLU A 71 -7.56 -0.57 7.15
C GLU A 71 -6.66 0.34 7.97
N ARG A 72 -5.78 1.09 7.30
CA ARG A 72 -4.92 2.09 7.95
C ARG A 72 -5.77 3.15 8.65
N GLN A 73 -6.81 3.65 7.99
CA GLN A 73 -7.69 4.66 8.54
C GLN A 73 -8.48 4.13 9.76
N ARG A 74 -9.03 2.90 9.68
CA ARG A 74 -9.67 2.22 10.81
C ARG A 74 -8.75 2.13 12.02
N ARG A 75 -7.47 1.79 11.82
CA ARG A 75 -6.48 1.74 12.89
C ARG A 75 -6.22 3.11 13.50
N ILE A 76 -6.08 4.14 12.67
CA ILE A 76 -5.87 5.52 13.13
C ILE A 76 -7.07 5.98 13.97
N ASP A 77 -8.29 5.73 13.51
CA ASP A 77 -9.50 6.16 14.20
C ASP A 77 -9.72 5.40 15.51
N ALA A 78 -9.39 4.10 15.55
CA ALA A 78 -9.38 3.32 16.80
C ALA A 78 -8.37 3.88 17.82
N ILE A 79 -7.19 4.33 17.38
CA ILE A 79 -6.19 4.94 18.28
C ILE A 79 -6.68 6.31 18.76
N LYS A 80 -7.23 7.14 17.88
CA LYS A 80 -7.75 8.47 18.23
C LYS A 80 -8.89 8.37 19.25
N THR A 81 -9.86 7.49 19.01
CA THR A 81 -11.00 7.26 19.92
C THR A 81 -10.53 6.78 21.28
N LYS A 82 -9.56 5.85 21.33
CA LYS A 82 -8.96 5.39 22.60
C LYS A 82 -8.26 6.52 23.36
N ARG A 83 -7.53 7.40 22.67
CA ARG A 83 -6.87 8.56 23.28
C ARG A 83 -7.88 9.57 23.81
N ALA A 84 -8.88 9.94 23.02
CA ALA A 84 -9.95 10.84 23.44
C ALA A 84 -10.69 10.31 24.68
N ALA A 85 -11.07 9.03 24.68
CA ALA A 85 -11.71 8.40 25.83
C ALA A 85 -10.81 8.41 27.09
N LYS A 86 -9.48 8.27 26.92
CA LYS A 86 -8.55 8.35 28.04
C LYS A 86 -8.45 9.78 28.58
N GLU A 87 -8.33 10.78 27.71
CA GLU A 87 -8.27 12.19 28.08
C GLU A 87 -9.54 12.65 28.81
N GLU A 88 -10.71 12.21 28.33
CA GLU A 88 -11.98 12.47 29.01
C GLU A 88 -12.01 11.85 30.41
N ARG A 89 -11.62 10.57 30.55
CA ARG A 89 -11.51 9.91 31.86
C ARG A 89 -10.56 10.65 32.80
N GLU A 90 -9.37 11.02 32.32
CA GLU A 90 -8.38 11.77 33.10
C GLU A 90 -8.91 13.17 33.51
N ARG A 91 -9.69 13.82 32.63
CA ARG A 91 -10.36 15.09 32.95
C ARG A 91 -11.39 14.93 34.07
N PHE A 92 -12.21 13.88 34.02
CA PHE A 92 -13.19 13.59 35.06
C PHE A 92 -12.51 13.25 36.39
N GLN A 93 -11.47 12.41 36.38
CA GLN A 93 -10.69 12.07 37.58
C GLN A 93 -10.08 13.33 38.23
N LYS A 94 -9.45 14.22 37.45
CA LYS A 94 -8.94 15.49 37.98
C LYS A 94 -10.03 16.38 38.59
N MET A 95 -11.24 16.35 38.04
CA MET A 95 -12.37 17.08 38.59
C MET A 95 -12.82 16.49 39.93
N GLU A 96 -12.92 15.17 40.01
CA GLU A 96 -13.26 14.45 41.25
C GLU A 96 -12.22 14.70 42.35
N GLU A 97 -10.93 14.61 42.03
CA GLU A 97 -9.83 14.93 42.94
C GLU A 97 -9.93 16.38 43.45
N LYS A 98 -10.22 17.33 42.55
CA LYS A 98 -10.41 18.74 42.94
C LYS A 98 -11.59 18.91 43.91
N MET A 99 -12.69 18.20 43.69
CA MET A 99 -13.86 18.23 44.59
C MET A 99 -13.55 17.55 45.93
N HIS A 100 -12.85 16.42 45.91
CA HIS A 100 -12.40 15.72 47.10
C HIS A 100 -11.46 16.60 47.94
N LYS A 101 -10.46 17.23 47.31
CA LYS A 101 -9.55 18.19 47.96
C LYS A 101 -10.32 19.33 48.62
N ARG A 102 -11.29 19.93 47.91
CA ARG A 102 -12.15 20.99 48.47
C ARG A 102 -12.96 20.52 49.68
N ARG A 103 -13.47 19.29 49.66
CA ARG A 103 -14.20 18.69 50.78
C ARG A 103 -13.30 18.48 51.99
N VAL A 104 -12.12 17.89 51.79
CA VAL A 104 -11.12 17.66 52.85
C VAL A 104 -10.67 18.97 53.48
N GLU A 105 -10.37 19.99 52.68
CA GLU A 105 -10.01 21.32 53.19
C GLU A 105 -11.14 22.00 53.97
N ARG A 106 -12.40 21.78 53.56
CA ARG A 106 -13.57 22.29 54.30
C ARG A 106 -13.72 21.60 55.66
N LEU A 107 -13.49 20.29 55.73
CA LEU A 107 -13.50 19.53 56.98
C LEU A 107 -12.38 20.00 57.92
N LYS A 108 -11.13 20.09 57.44
CA LYS A 108 -9.98 20.60 58.22
C LYS A 108 -10.24 22.00 58.80
N ARG A 109 -10.86 22.89 58.01
CA ARG A 109 -11.25 24.24 58.49
C ARG A 109 -12.31 24.20 59.57
N ARG A 110 -13.32 23.33 59.46
CA ARG A 110 -14.35 23.13 60.47
C ARG A 110 -13.76 22.54 61.76
N GLU A 111 -12.89 21.55 61.65
CA GLU A 111 -12.19 20.94 62.79
C GLU A 111 -11.34 21.98 63.52
N LYS A 112 -10.54 22.78 62.80
CA LYS A 112 -9.77 23.87 63.40
C LYS A 112 -10.65 24.86 64.15
N ARG A 113 -11.78 25.26 63.56
CA ARG A 113 -12.73 26.20 64.18
C ARG A 113 -13.40 25.58 65.41
N ASN A 114 -13.92 24.36 65.29
CA ASN A 114 -14.57 23.66 66.40
C ASN A 114 -13.60 23.41 67.55
N LYS A 115 -12.32 23.11 67.25
CA LYS A 115 -11.28 23.03 68.26
C LYS A 115 -11.16 24.34 69.03
N MET A 116 -11.05 25.49 68.35
CA MET A 116 -10.97 26.80 69.01
C MET A 116 -12.23 27.21 69.77
N LEU A 117 -13.40 26.68 69.42
CA LEU A 117 -14.69 27.04 70.05
C LEU A 117 -15.17 26.06 71.13
N LYS A 118 -14.59 24.85 71.18
CA LYS A 118 -14.89 23.81 72.18
C LYS A 118 -13.68 23.46 73.06
N SER A 119 -12.62 24.28 72.98
CA SER A 119 -11.59 24.36 74.03
C SER A 119 -12.09 25.36 75.07
#